data_AF-A0A2T0UP37-F1
#
_entry.id   AF-A0A2T0UP37-F1
#
_cell.length_a   1.000
_cell.length_b   1.000
_cell.length_c   1.000
_cell.angle_alpha   90.00
_cell.angle_beta   90.00
_cell.angle_gamma   90.00
#
_symmetry.space_group_name_H-M   'P 1'
#
loop_
_entity.id
_entity.type
_entity.pdbx_description
1 polymer ?
#
loop_
_entity_poly.entity_id
_entity_poly.type
_entity_poly.pdbx_seq_one_letter_code
_entity_poly.pdbx_strand_id
1 'polypeptide(L)'
;MTVTRRLAAAARRWAVLLAAAVLAAAGAQALVATPAQAAYPGTVLYSPNLTTYPSGTAGYPRAIGLEHDGSSNETMLATFAKGGHNAPTSLPIYRSTNGGTSWTQISTITSNTPGWDLEAPTLFEVPRNINGLNAGDLLAAGTAWDVGNYSAQKVEVFKSTNGGVTWTYLSNCTQTSGEPNTWGHGIWEPTFLVADNNTLACFISDERPSNSATNNQKIAHYTSTNGGATWSSGIQDDVVFPADNLLRPGMQTFAELPDGRFVMSYELCRDATNADHACEVYIKYSDDGLNWGAAGDRGTLVQTSDDRELLHTPYISWTPAGGPNGTLLLSGQRVVAGPTGNKTVLAESGTVLFANRNLGAGDWFEATTPVTVNPTGGYASGVPSCPGYSTPAIPREDGTSYLYLAATWLGQNNQCEVRFGIGTVPGATGAVVNPQTGKCLDVDTNTAANGNRAQIYACGIASGQDWSRYSDGSLRSFGKCLDVDAQGTANGTKVQLWECNGSGAQVWTPQANGSLLNPQSGRCLDISAGGTADGTDLQIYDCNGLWTQVWNLPA
;
A
#
# COMPACT_ATOMS: atom_id res chain seq x y z
N MET A 1 -48.90 -60.30 64.01
CA MET A 1 -48.73 -59.45 65.21
C MET A 1 -47.90 -58.24 64.81
N THR A 2 -48.56 -57.14 64.43
CA THR A 2 -48.73 -55.90 65.24
C THR A 2 -47.76 -54.84 64.70
N VAL A 3 -48.16 -53.98 63.75
CA VAL A 3 -48.92 -52.72 63.90
C VAL A 3 -48.19 -51.67 64.77
N THR A 4 -47.56 -50.70 64.08
CA THR A 4 -47.36 -49.27 64.45
C THR A 4 -46.46 -48.92 65.65
N ARG A 5 -45.71 -47.80 65.74
CA ARG A 5 -45.80 -46.46 65.12
C ARG A 5 -44.50 -45.66 65.43
N ARG A 6 -44.14 -44.80 64.47
CA ARG A 6 -43.62 -43.41 64.62
C ARG A 6 -42.12 -43.14 64.84
N LEU A 7 -41.65 -42.28 63.92
CA LEU A 7 -40.49 -41.38 63.92
C LEU A 7 -39.15 -41.95 63.43
N ALA A 8 -38.96 -41.93 62.11
CA ALA A 8 -37.75 -41.41 61.44
C ALA A 8 -37.74 -41.80 59.95
N ALA A 9 -38.60 -41.18 59.14
CA ALA A 9 -38.55 -41.28 57.68
C ALA A 9 -38.71 -39.89 57.06
N ALA A 10 -37.79 -38.97 57.41
CA ALA A 10 -37.64 -37.67 56.77
C ALA A 10 -36.23 -37.11 57.01
N ALA A 11 -35.18 -37.91 56.80
CA ALA A 11 -33.80 -37.41 56.92
C ALA A 11 -32.81 -38.30 56.15
N ARG A 12 -33.03 -38.52 54.85
CA ARG A 12 -32.00 -39.13 53.98
C ARG A 12 -32.12 -38.80 52.48
N ARG A 13 -32.74 -37.67 52.15
CA ARG A 13 -32.77 -37.13 50.77
C ARG A 13 -32.24 -35.70 50.63
N TRP A 14 -31.57 -35.18 51.65
CA TRP A 14 -31.03 -33.81 51.66
C TRP A 14 -29.53 -33.75 51.99
N ALA A 15 -28.76 -34.75 51.55
CA ALA A 15 -27.31 -34.78 51.72
C ALA A 15 -26.54 -35.12 50.43
N VAL A 16 -27.19 -34.99 49.26
CA VAL A 16 -26.54 -35.10 47.93
C VAL A 16 -26.72 -33.82 47.09
N LEU A 17 -27.37 -32.78 47.62
CA LEU A 17 -27.59 -31.51 46.90
C LEU A 17 -26.85 -30.30 47.48
N LEU A 18 -25.91 -30.51 48.43
CA LEU A 18 -25.14 -29.41 49.05
C LEU A 18 -23.61 -29.56 48.90
N ALA A 19 -23.15 -30.51 48.07
CA ALA A 19 -21.75 -30.56 47.58
C ALA A 19 -21.61 -30.10 46.11
N ALA A 20 -22.70 -29.65 45.49
CA ALA A 20 -22.72 -29.15 44.11
C ALA A 20 -22.93 -27.62 44.00
N ALA A 21 -22.86 -26.88 45.12
CA ALA A 21 -23.20 -25.46 45.17
C ALA A 21 -22.11 -24.54 45.77
N VAL A 22 -20.85 -24.98 45.83
CA VAL A 22 -19.72 -24.17 46.34
C VAL A 22 -18.56 -24.02 45.32
N LEU A 23 -18.79 -24.33 44.04
CA LEU A 23 -17.79 -24.14 42.98
C LEU A 23 -18.35 -23.41 41.74
N ALA A 24 -19.29 -22.49 41.95
CA ALA A 24 -19.87 -21.66 40.88
C ALA A 24 -19.82 -20.15 41.20
N ALA A 25 -18.70 -19.69 41.76
CA ALA A 25 -18.42 -18.26 41.91
C ALA A 25 -16.93 -17.92 41.73
N ALA A 26 -16.19 -18.72 40.94
CA ALA A 26 -15.01 -18.20 40.26
C ALA A 26 -15.55 -17.46 39.03
N GLY A 27 -15.43 -16.14 39.04
CA GLY A 27 -15.97 -15.29 38.00
C GLY A 27 -15.59 -15.80 36.63
N ALA A 28 -16.60 -16.12 35.81
CA ALA A 28 -16.43 -16.07 34.38
C ALA A 28 -16.12 -14.61 34.04
N GLN A 29 -14.85 -14.24 34.14
CA GLN A 29 -14.34 -13.23 33.25
C GLN A 29 -14.55 -13.83 31.87
N ALA A 30 -15.62 -13.40 31.20
CA ALA A 30 -15.61 -13.44 29.75
C ALA A 30 -14.27 -12.80 29.39
N LEU A 31 -13.35 -13.61 28.89
CA LEU A 31 -12.26 -13.11 28.08
C LEU A 31 -13.00 -12.46 26.92
N VAL A 32 -13.31 -11.17 27.09
CA VAL A 32 -13.59 -10.30 25.97
C VAL A 32 -12.31 -10.43 25.18
N ALA A 33 -12.34 -11.25 24.13
CA ALA A 33 -11.30 -11.23 23.13
C ALA A 33 -11.23 -9.76 22.74
N THR A 34 -10.17 -9.09 23.18
CA THR A 34 -9.84 -7.78 22.63
C THR A 34 -9.83 -8.02 21.13
N PRO A 35 -10.62 -7.28 20.33
CA PRO A 35 -10.51 -7.40 18.90
C PRO A 35 -9.02 -7.28 18.59
N ALA A 36 -8.49 -8.25 17.82
CA ALA A 36 -7.10 -8.20 17.41
C ALA A 36 -6.84 -6.78 16.90
N GLN A 37 -6.01 -6.03 17.62
CA GLN A 37 -5.64 -4.70 17.21
C GLN A 37 -5.01 -4.89 15.84
N ALA A 38 -5.65 -4.35 14.79
CA ALA A 38 -5.11 -4.39 13.43
C ALA A 38 -3.66 -3.90 13.56
N ALA A 39 -2.71 -4.79 13.27
CA ALA A 39 -1.43 -4.68 13.95
C ALA A 39 -0.54 -3.54 13.43
N TYR A 40 -1.03 -2.79 12.44
CA TYR A 40 -0.45 -1.53 12.01
C TYR A 40 -1.55 -0.52 11.65
N PRO A 41 -2.20 0.13 12.63
CA PRO A 41 -3.20 1.14 12.30
C PRO A 41 -2.56 2.41 11.74
N GLY A 42 -1.22 2.51 11.69
CA GLY A 42 -0.51 3.75 11.42
C GLY A 42 -0.73 4.83 12.49
N THR A 43 -0.03 5.94 12.32
CA THR A 43 -0.22 7.17 13.09
C THR A 43 -1.04 8.16 12.27
N VAL A 44 -1.94 8.89 12.91
CA VAL A 44 -2.75 9.91 12.22
C VAL A 44 -1.87 11.11 11.87
N LEU A 45 -1.76 11.44 10.59
CA LEU A 45 -1.19 12.71 10.12
C LEU A 45 -2.23 13.82 10.24
N TYR A 46 -3.44 13.52 9.79
CA TYR A 46 -4.56 14.45 9.77
C TYR A 46 -5.88 13.71 9.83
N SER A 47 -6.80 14.19 10.66
CA SER A 47 -8.17 13.69 10.73
C SER A 47 -9.15 14.87 10.84
N PRO A 48 -10.20 14.95 10.00
CA PRO A 48 -11.20 15.99 10.12
C PRO A 48 -12.03 15.82 11.40
N ASN A 49 -12.32 16.94 12.08
CA ASN A 49 -13.29 16.93 13.17
C ASN A 49 -14.71 16.85 12.59
N LEU A 50 -15.28 15.64 12.55
CA LEU A 50 -16.59 15.39 11.93
C LEU A 50 -17.77 16.04 12.68
N THR A 51 -17.59 16.43 13.95
CA THR A 51 -18.61 17.20 14.68
C THR A 51 -18.68 18.63 14.17
N THR A 52 -17.53 19.24 13.88
CA THR A 52 -17.46 20.62 13.34
C THR A 52 -17.67 20.64 11.82
N TYR A 53 -17.16 19.63 11.11
CA TYR A 53 -17.18 19.53 9.66
C TYR A 53 -17.75 18.16 9.25
N PRO A 54 -19.09 18.00 9.22
CA PRO A 54 -19.74 16.72 8.93
C PRO A 54 -19.47 16.17 7.52
N SER A 55 -18.89 16.96 6.63
CA SER A 55 -18.43 16.55 5.29
C SER A 55 -16.91 16.58 5.15
N GLY A 56 -16.17 16.86 6.23
CA GLY A 56 -14.72 16.91 6.24
C GLY A 56 -14.13 15.58 5.80
N THR A 57 -13.13 15.64 4.93
CA THR A 57 -12.42 14.47 4.40
C THR A 57 -11.01 14.84 3.97
N ALA A 58 -10.14 13.84 3.85
CA ALA A 58 -8.84 13.96 3.24
C ALA A 58 -8.49 12.72 2.40
N GLY A 59 -7.85 12.95 1.24
CA GLY A 59 -7.46 11.89 0.31
C GLY A 59 -6.30 12.31 -0.59
N TYR A 60 -5.86 11.43 -1.48
CA TYR A 60 -4.69 11.65 -2.35
C TYR A 60 -3.44 12.11 -1.59
N PRO A 61 -2.95 11.33 -0.62
CA PRO A 61 -1.70 11.65 0.03
C PRO A 61 -0.54 11.67 -0.97
N ARG A 62 0.38 12.61 -0.77
CA ARG A 62 1.66 12.71 -1.47
C ARG A 62 2.73 12.99 -0.44
N ALA A 63 3.94 12.48 -0.68
CA ALA A 63 5.10 12.86 0.09
C ALA A 63 6.35 12.82 -0.78
N ILE A 64 7.37 13.59 -0.39
CA ILE A 64 8.70 13.60 -0.99
C ILE A 64 9.74 13.73 0.12
N GLY A 65 10.91 13.10 -0.05
CA GLY A 65 12.12 13.48 0.65
C GLY A 65 12.69 14.77 0.04
N LEU A 66 13.38 15.58 0.83
CA LEU A 66 14.13 16.74 0.33
C LEU A 66 15.62 16.39 0.33
N GLU A 67 16.17 16.20 -0.86
CA GLU A 67 17.53 15.73 -1.10
C GLU A 67 18.44 16.84 -1.68
N HIS A 68 17.84 17.92 -2.19
CA HIS A 68 18.54 18.93 -2.99
C HIS A 68 18.38 20.37 -2.49
N ASP A 69 17.58 20.60 -1.44
CA ASP A 69 17.36 21.93 -0.83
C ASP A 69 18.43 22.31 0.23
N GLY A 70 19.37 21.42 0.51
CA GLY A 70 20.43 21.62 1.51
C GLY A 70 19.97 21.45 2.97
N SER A 71 18.75 20.95 3.20
CA SER A 71 18.29 20.53 4.52
C SER A 71 18.94 19.20 4.95
N SER A 72 18.67 18.74 6.18
CA SER A 72 19.07 17.39 6.58
C SER A 72 18.41 16.38 5.66
N ASN A 73 19.12 15.33 5.27
CA ASN A 73 18.61 14.20 4.49
C ASN A 73 17.37 13.50 5.11
N GLU A 74 17.04 13.79 6.38
CA GLU A 74 15.81 13.33 7.04
C GLU A 74 14.57 14.21 6.79
N THR A 75 14.70 15.32 6.05
CA THR A 75 13.60 16.24 5.81
C THR A 75 12.62 15.67 4.78
N MET A 76 11.34 15.70 5.10
CA MET A 76 10.29 15.25 4.19
C MET A 76 9.14 16.24 4.17
N LEU A 77 8.45 16.33 3.04
CA LEU A 77 7.19 17.03 2.91
C LEU A 77 6.05 16.06 2.61
N ALA A 78 4.87 16.36 3.12
CA ALA A 78 3.65 15.64 2.80
C ALA A 78 2.51 16.63 2.51
N THR A 79 1.59 16.22 1.63
CA THR A 79 0.35 16.94 1.33
C THR A 79 -0.76 15.95 1.00
N PHE A 80 -1.99 16.44 0.93
CA PHE A 80 -3.19 15.70 0.55
C PHE A 80 -4.30 16.68 0.16
N ALA A 81 -5.33 16.23 -0.55
CA ALA A 81 -6.53 17.03 -0.78
C ALA A 81 -7.38 17.09 0.49
N LYS A 82 -7.57 18.28 1.08
CA LYS A 82 -8.35 18.50 2.30
C LYS A 82 -9.66 19.22 1.97
N GLY A 83 -10.76 18.48 1.91
CA GLY A 83 -12.07 18.97 1.47
C GLY A 83 -13.13 19.03 2.59
N GLY A 84 -14.29 19.61 2.30
CA GLY A 84 -15.48 19.53 3.17
C GLY A 84 -15.44 20.38 4.45
N HIS A 85 -14.68 21.48 4.46
CA HIS A 85 -14.49 22.37 5.62
C HIS A 85 -15.25 23.71 5.51
N ASN A 86 -16.37 23.73 4.77
CA ASN A 86 -17.10 24.97 4.41
C ASN A 86 -16.21 26.00 3.68
N ALA A 87 -15.20 25.51 2.97
CA ALA A 87 -14.27 26.27 2.14
C ALA A 87 -13.82 25.34 1.00
N PRO A 88 -13.33 25.90 -0.12
CA PRO A 88 -12.77 25.09 -1.19
C PRO A 88 -11.64 24.19 -0.70
N THR A 89 -11.52 23.04 -1.34
CA THR A 89 -10.49 22.05 -1.09
C THR A 89 -9.11 22.68 -1.28
N SER A 90 -8.21 22.34 -0.37
CA SER A 90 -6.87 22.94 -0.28
C SER A 90 -5.83 21.87 0.03
N LEU A 91 -4.57 22.21 -0.17
CA LEU A 91 -3.43 21.31 0.00
C LEU A 91 -2.58 21.78 1.19
N PRO A 92 -2.81 21.28 2.42
CA PRO A 92 -1.95 21.58 3.54
C PRO A 92 -0.57 20.95 3.34
N ILE A 93 0.49 21.69 3.65
CA ILE A 93 1.87 21.18 3.59
C ILE A 93 2.33 20.85 4.99
N TYR A 94 2.68 19.59 5.20
CA TYR A 94 3.29 19.09 6.41
C TYR A 94 4.78 18.87 6.19
N ARG A 95 5.59 19.20 7.18
CA ARG A 95 7.03 18.95 7.20
C ARG A 95 7.38 17.99 8.32
N SER A 96 8.27 17.05 8.01
CA SER A 96 9.02 16.25 8.98
C SER A 96 10.50 16.60 8.88
N THR A 97 11.20 16.53 10.01
CA THR A 97 12.67 16.69 10.10
C THR A 97 13.31 15.49 10.80
N ASN A 98 12.61 14.35 10.83
CA ASN A 98 13.05 13.11 11.47
C ASN A 98 12.60 11.89 10.65
N GLY A 99 12.74 12.01 9.33
CA GLY A 99 12.45 10.97 8.36
C GLY A 99 10.99 10.52 8.38
N GLY A 100 10.04 11.43 8.61
CA GLY A 100 8.62 11.12 8.60
C GLY A 100 8.06 10.51 9.88
N THR A 101 8.82 10.49 10.98
CA THR A 101 8.36 9.96 12.28
C THR A 101 7.34 10.90 12.94
N SER A 102 7.47 12.21 12.72
CA SER A 102 6.53 13.22 13.20
C SER A 102 6.41 14.38 12.22
N TRP A 103 5.27 15.08 12.25
CA TRP A 103 4.91 16.07 11.25
C TRP A 103 4.36 17.35 11.88
N THR A 104 4.65 18.49 11.25
CA THR A 104 4.05 19.79 11.58
C THR A 104 3.53 20.43 10.30
N GLN A 105 2.29 20.91 10.31
CA GLN A 105 1.79 21.71 9.19
C GLN A 105 2.51 23.06 9.15
N ILE A 106 3.11 23.40 8.01
CA ILE A 106 3.90 24.63 7.83
C ILE A 106 3.24 25.66 6.91
N SER A 107 2.37 25.22 6.00
CA SER A 107 1.65 26.10 5.08
C SER A 107 0.40 25.42 4.53
N THR A 108 -0.34 26.14 3.67
CA THR A 108 -1.46 25.61 2.88
C THR A 108 -1.41 26.24 1.50
N ILE A 109 -1.62 25.44 0.46
CA ILE A 109 -1.82 25.91 -0.92
C ILE A 109 -3.32 25.90 -1.22
N THR A 110 -3.82 26.98 -1.78
CA THR A 110 -5.19 27.11 -2.28
C THR A 110 -5.14 27.44 -3.77
N SER A 111 -6.22 27.13 -4.49
CA SER A 111 -6.38 27.57 -5.88
C SER A 111 -6.11 29.08 -6.01
N ASN A 112 -5.35 29.45 -7.03
CA ASN A 112 -5.14 30.82 -7.48
C ASN A 112 -6.41 31.39 -8.12
N THR A 113 -7.26 30.54 -8.69
CA THR A 113 -8.61 30.91 -9.11
C THR A 113 -9.54 31.01 -7.88
N PRO A 114 -10.04 32.20 -7.51
CA PRO A 114 -10.80 32.37 -6.27
C PRO A 114 -12.07 31.53 -6.21
N GLY A 115 -12.29 30.86 -5.08
CA GLY A 115 -13.47 30.04 -4.83
C GLY A 115 -13.42 28.63 -5.41
N TRP A 116 -12.37 28.27 -6.16
CA TRP A 116 -12.19 26.93 -6.71
C TRP A 116 -11.49 26.00 -5.73
N ASP A 117 -11.86 24.73 -5.80
CA ASP A 117 -11.19 23.61 -5.14
C ASP A 117 -9.86 23.30 -5.83
N LEU A 118 -8.90 22.78 -5.07
CA LEU A 118 -7.61 22.28 -5.57
C LEU A 118 -7.40 20.85 -5.06
N GLU A 119 -7.45 19.88 -5.99
CA GLU A 119 -7.45 18.44 -5.69
C GLU A 119 -6.31 17.69 -6.42
N ALA A 120 -6.23 16.37 -6.22
CA ALA A 120 -5.25 15.46 -6.84
C ALA A 120 -3.82 16.04 -6.82
N PRO A 121 -3.27 16.36 -5.62
CA PRO A 121 -2.02 17.07 -5.52
C PRO A 121 -0.81 16.30 -6.05
N THR A 122 0.24 17.05 -6.32
CA THR A 122 1.61 16.56 -6.43
C THR A 122 2.58 17.49 -5.73
N LEU A 123 3.68 16.92 -5.25
CA LEU A 123 4.85 17.64 -4.75
C LEU A 123 6.06 17.12 -5.52
N PHE A 124 6.94 18.03 -5.90
CA PHE A 124 8.14 17.72 -6.64
C PHE A 124 9.29 18.62 -6.19
N GLU A 125 10.40 18.02 -5.81
CA GLU A 125 11.65 18.73 -5.62
C GLU A 125 12.43 18.71 -6.94
N VAL A 126 12.94 19.88 -7.34
CA VAL A 126 13.76 19.99 -8.55
C VAL A 126 15.14 19.36 -8.27
N PRO A 127 15.52 18.28 -8.97
CA PRO A 127 16.70 17.48 -8.59
C PRO A 127 18.03 18.15 -8.96
N ARG A 128 18.00 19.10 -9.90
CA ARG A 128 19.18 19.79 -10.43
C ARG A 128 18.81 21.14 -11.01
N ASN A 129 19.78 22.03 -11.14
CA ASN A 129 19.57 23.33 -11.78
C ASN A 129 19.10 23.13 -13.23
N ILE A 130 17.95 23.70 -13.56
CA ILE A 130 17.42 23.77 -14.92
C ILE A 130 17.06 25.23 -15.23
N ASN A 131 16.74 25.54 -16.48
CA ASN A 131 16.41 26.93 -16.82
C ASN A 131 15.15 27.39 -16.07
N GLY A 132 15.27 28.40 -15.20
CA GLY A 132 14.18 28.98 -14.41
C GLY A 132 13.97 28.38 -13.01
N LEU A 133 14.61 27.25 -12.68
CA LEU A 133 14.49 26.58 -11.38
C LEU A 133 15.86 26.13 -10.87
N ASN A 134 16.13 26.33 -9.58
CA ASN A 134 17.32 25.81 -8.93
C ASN A 134 17.06 24.40 -8.38
N ALA A 135 18.13 23.63 -8.20
CA ALA A 135 18.07 22.42 -7.39
C ALA A 135 17.50 22.75 -5.99
N GLY A 136 16.56 21.94 -5.51
CA GLY A 136 15.87 22.17 -4.23
C GLY A 136 14.71 23.18 -4.28
N ASP A 137 14.49 23.87 -5.41
CA ASP A 137 13.21 24.55 -5.61
C ASP A 137 12.09 23.50 -5.60
N LEU A 138 10.94 23.84 -5.00
CA LEU A 138 9.79 22.94 -4.95
C LEU A 138 8.72 23.41 -5.92
N LEU A 139 8.12 22.44 -6.60
CA LEU A 139 6.88 22.61 -7.33
C LEU A 139 5.77 21.85 -6.63
N ALA A 140 4.58 22.42 -6.65
CA ALA A 140 3.34 21.76 -6.30
C ALA A 140 2.32 22.04 -7.39
N ALA A 141 1.44 21.09 -7.65
CA ALA A 141 0.29 21.31 -8.52
C ALA A 141 -0.92 20.54 -8.03
N GLY A 142 -2.07 20.91 -8.56
CA GLY A 142 -3.32 20.18 -8.38
C GLY A 142 -4.31 20.56 -9.48
N THR A 143 -5.37 19.78 -9.58
CA THR A 143 -6.51 20.09 -10.45
C THR A 143 -7.36 21.15 -9.75
N ALA A 144 -7.40 22.36 -10.32
CA ALA A 144 -8.22 23.46 -9.86
C ALA A 144 -9.55 23.49 -10.61
N TRP A 145 -10.67 23.51 -9.89
CA TRP A 145 -12.01 23.50 -10.49
C TRP A 145 -13.11 23.97 -9.53
N ASP A 146 -14.29 24.30 -10.07
CA ASP A 146 -15.51 24.58 -9.30
C ASP A 146 -16.28 23.26 -9.10
N VAL A 147 -16.26 22.70 -7.89
CA VAL A 147 -16.84 21.37 -7.64
C VAL A 147 -18.32 21.33 -8.02
N GLY A 148 -18.67 20.37 -8.87
CA GLY A 148 -20.01 20.22 -9.44
C GLY A 148 -20.24 21.02 -10.73
N ASN A 149 -19.30 21.86 -11.14
CA ASN A 149 -19.31 22.61 -12.37
C ASN A 149 -18.10 22.24 -13.25
N TYR A 150 -18.34 21.35 -14.21
CA TYR A 150 -17.29 20.81 -15.07
C TYR A 150 -16.83 21.75 -16.19
N SER A 151 -17.48 22.90 -16.38
CA SER A 151 -17.22 23.79 -17.54
C SER A 151 -15.78 24.28 -17.65
N ALA A 152 -15.05 24.39 -16.54
CA ALA A 152 -13.67 24.84 -16.55
C ALA A 152 -12.82 24.08 -15.52
N GLN A 153 -11.63 23.65 -15.95
CA GLN A 153 -10.61 23.05 -15.09
C GLN A 153 -9.22 23.49 -15.53
N LYS A 154 -8.27 23.51 -14.57
CA LYS A 154 -6.88 23.88 -14.78
C LYS A 154 -5.97 22.98 -13.97
N VAL A 155 -4.75 22.77 -14.45
CA VAL A 155 -3.66 22.33 -13.59
C VAL A 155 -2.87 23.56 -13.19
N GLU A 156 -3.09 24.03 -11.97
CA GLU A 156 -2.39 25.20 -11.42
C GLU A 156 -1.06 24.76 -10.80
N VAL A 157 0.03 25.46 -11.17
CA VAL A 157 1.39 25.18 -10.73
C VAL A 157 1.83 26.25 -9.76
N PHE A 158 2.42 25.83 -8.64
CA PHE A 158 2.92 26.68 -7.57
C PHE A 158 4.40 26.39 -7.34
N LYS A 159 5.17 27.44 -7.01
CA LYS A 159 6.60 27.36 -6.71
C LYS A 159 6.88 27.77 -5.26
N SER A 160 7.80 27.06 -4.62
CA SER A 160 8.43 27.47 -3.35
C SER A 160 9.95 27.43 -3.46
N THR A 161 10.62 28.42 -2.88
CA THR A 161 12.09 28.53 -2.80
C THR A 161 12.60 28.52 -1.36
N ASN A 162 11.74 28.13 -0.41
CA ASN A 162 12.05 28.14 1.03
C ASN A 162 11.56 26.87 1.73
N GLY A 163 11.67 25.72 1.05
CA GLY A 163 11.27 24.42 1.56
C GLY A 163 9.76 24.29 1.81
N GLY A 164 8.93 25.02 1.07
CA GLY A 164 7.47 24.89 1.15
C GLY A 164 6.82 25.74 2.24
N VAL A 165 7.54 26.69 2.86
CA VAL A 165 6.96 27.62 3.85
C VAL A 165 6.03 28.62 3.18
N THR A 166 6.39 29.09 1.98
CA THR A 166 5.53 29.96 1.16
C THR A 166 5.47 29.47 -0.27
N TRP A 167 4.31 29.63 -0.89
CA TRP A 167 4.03 29.20 -2.26
C TRP A 167 3.53 30.37 -3.09
N THR A 168 4.03 30.50 -4.32
CA THR A 168 3.59 31.50 -5.28
C THR A 168 3.03 30.78 -6.51
N TYR A 169 1.85 31.20 -6.98
CA TYR A 169 1.33 30.73 -8.26
C TYR A 169 2.32 31.07 -9.38
N LEU A 170 2.65 30.08 -10.20
CA LEU A 170 3.61 30.20 -11.28
C LEU A 170 2.91 30.28 -12.63
N SER A 171 2.05 29.30 -12.94
CA SER A 171 1.39 29.16 -14.23
C SER A 171 0.27 28.12 -14.18
N ASN A 172 -0.40 27.92 -15.31
CA ASN A 172 -1.20 26.71 -15.56
C ASN A 172 -0.43 25.83 -16.52
N CYS A 173 -0.20 24.55 -16.18
CA CYS A 173 0.43 23.62 -17.13
C CYS A 173 -0.53 23.27 -18.27
N THR A 174 -1.82 23.20 -17.97
CA THR A 174 -2.89 23.12 -18.97
C THR A 174 -4.21 23.63 -18.39
N GLN A 175 -5.18 23.87 -19.27
CA GLN A 175 -6.55 24.24 -18.91
C GLN A 175 -7.54 23.86 -20.01
N THR A 176 -8.82 23.75 -19.66
CA THR A 176 -9.88 23.56 -20.66
C THR A 176 -10.15 24.86 -21.43
N SER A 177 -10.73 24.76 -22.62
CA SER A 177 -11.07 25.92 -23.47
C SER A 177 -12.32 26.68 -23.00
N GLY A 178 -12.98 26.27 -21.91
CA GLY A 178 -14.21 26.88 -21.39
C GLY A 178 -15.51 26.42 -22.09
N GLU A 179 -15.45 25.36 -22.90
CA GLU A 179 -16.65 24.73 -23.46
C GLU A 179 -17.43 23.98 -22.35
N PRO A 180 -18.78 23.92 -22.39
CA PRO A 180 -19.56 23.24 -21.36
C PRO A 180 -19.24 21.73 -21.31
N ASN A 181 -18.55 21.27 -20.27
CA ASN A 181 -18.25 19.86 -20.11
C ASN A 181 -19.38 19.10 -19.41
N THR A 182 -19.72 17.94 -19.94
CA THR A 182 -20.45 16.89 -19.21
C THR A 182 -19.47 16.11 -18.31
N TRP A 183 -20.00 15.37 -17.33
CA TRP A 183 -19.22 14.42 -16.53
C TRP A 183 -18.34 13.54 -17.43
N GLY A 184 -17.04 13.45 -17.13
CA GLY A 184 -16.07 12.62 -17.85
C GLY A 184 -15.07 13.35 -18.76
N HIS A 185 -14.90 14.67 -18.73
CA HIS A 185 -13.91 15.40 -19.56
C HIS A 185 -12.84 16.18 -18.75
N GLY A 186 -12.47 15.67 -17.57
CA GLY A 186 -11.56 16.37 -16.67
C GLY A 186 -10.06 16.29 -17.02
N ILE A 187 -9.27 17.08 -16.30
CA ILE A 187 -7.81 17.04 -16.30
C ILE A 187 -7.36 16.69 -14.89
N TRP A 188 -6.72 15.55 -14.71
CA TRP A 188 -6.46 14.98 -13.39
C TRP A 188 -4.98 14.64 -13.16
N GLU A 189 -4.64 14.50 -11.88
CA GLU A 189 -3.41 13.85 -11.39
C GLU A 189 -2.12 14.40 -12.03
N PRO A 190 -1.88 15.71 -11.93
CA PRO A 190 -0.62 16.27 -12.42
C PRO A 190 0.56 15.64 -11.70
N THR A 191 1.60 15.28 -12.44
CA THR A 191 2.90 14.85 -11.86
C THR A 191 4.04 15.46 -12.67
N PHE A 192 5.13 15.82 -11.99
CA PHE A 192 6.30 16.41 -12.62
C PHE A 192 7.45 15.42 -12.77
N LEU A 193 8.27 15.65 -13.79
CA LEU A 193 9.55 15.00 -13.99
C LEU A 193 10.51 15.99 -14.67
N VAL A 194 11.80 15.91 -14.34
CA VAL A 194 12.86 16.63 -15.04
C VAL A 194 13.64 15.63 -15.89
N ALA A 195 13.48 15.74 -17.21
CA ALA A 195 14.10 14.89 -18.20
C ALA A 195 15.61 15.10 -18.27
N ASP A 196 16.34 14.15 -18.85
CA ASP A 196 17.82 14.19 -18.94
C ASP A 196 18.34 15.42 -19.67
N ASN A 197 17.57 15.93 -20.63
CA ASN A 197 17.89 17.15 -21.36
C ASN A 197 17.53 18.45 -20.59
N ASN A 198 17.23 18.35 -19.29
CA ASN A 198 16.82 19.43 -18.38
C ASN A 198 15.47 20.08 -18.71
N THR A 199 14.63 19.41 -19.48
CA THR A 199 13.24 19.83 -19.73
C THR A 199 12.36 19.42 -18.56
N LEU A 200 11.56 20.34 -18.04
CA LEU A 200 10.50 20.02 -17.08
C LEU A 200 9.27 19.54 -17.84
N ALA A 201 8.67 18.42 -17.40
CA ALA A 201 7.43 17.90 -17.94
C ALA A 201 6.31 17.90 -16.89
N CYS A 202 5.09 18.27 -17.29
CA CYS A 202 3.85 18.14 -16.53
C CYS A 202 3.00 17.05 -17.17
N PHE A 203 2.97 15.87 -16.54
CA PHE A 203 2.14 14.73 -16.95
C PHE A 203 0.75 14.86 -16.36
N ILE A 204 -0.27 14.47 -17.12
CA ILE A 204 -1.67 14.50 -16.70
C ILE A 204 -2.42 13.24 -17.15
N SER A 205 -3.45 12.91 -16.38
CA SER A 205 -4.57 12.08 -16.83
C SER A 205 -5.57 12.98 -17.57
N ASP A 206 -5.65 12.86 -18.88
CA ASP A 206 -6.47 13.73 -19.74
C ASP A 206 -7.73 12.99 -20.22
N GLU A 207 -8.87 13.33 -19.63
CA GLU A 207 -10.18 12.79 -20.00
C GLU A 207 -10.90 13.66 -21.04
N ARG A 208 -10.33 14.79 -21.46
CA ARG A 208 -10.96 15.65 -22.48
C ARG A 208 -11.35 14.89 -23.77
N PRO A 209 -10.63 13.83 -24.21
CA PRO A 209 -11.05 13.00 -25.34
C PRO A 209 -12.32 12.17 -25.12
N SER A 210 -12.87 12.09 -23.91
CA SER A 210 -14.01 11.21 -23.62
C SER A 210 -15.21 11.45 -24.53
N ASN A 211 -16.07 10.43 -24.63
CA ASN A 211 -17.18 10.41 -25.60
C ASN A 211 -16.73 10.59 -27.07
N SER A 212 -15.43 10.56 -27.37
CA SER A 212 -14.93 10.49 -28.75
C SER A 212 -15.00 9.06 -29.29
N ALA A 213 -14.91 8.94 -30.60
CA ALA A 213 -14.78 7.64 -31.27
C ALA A 213 -13.40 6.97 -31.04
N THR A 214 -12.48 7.62 -30.31
CA THR A 214 -11.07 7.20 -30.24
C THR A 214 -10.62 6.79 -28.86
N ASN A 215 -10.74 7.66 -27.85
CA ASN A 215 -10.22 7.43 -26.49
C ASN A 215 -11.22 7.93 -25.45
N ASN A 216 -11.27 7.31 -24.28
CA ASN A 216 -12.05 7.84 -23.14
C ASN A 216 -11.18 8.68 -22.19
N GLN A 217 -9.90 8.34 -22.07
CA GLN A 217 -8.89 9.07 -21.32
C GLN A 217 -7.51 8.70 -21.89
N LYS A 218 -6.50 9.55 -21.65
CA LYS A 218 -5.12 9.32 -22.05
C LYS A 218 -4.14 9.81 -20.99
N ILE A 219 -2.93 9.24 -20.96
CA ILE A 219 -1.79 9.81 -20.24
C ILE A 219 -0.96 10.59 -21.25
N ALA A 220 -0.64 11.83 -20.91
CA ALA A 220 0.04 12.74 -21.81
C ALA A 220 0.76 13.85 -21.02
N HIS A 221 1.71 14.53 -21.63
CA HIS A 221 2.46 15.59 -20.97
C HIS A 221 2.65 16.86 -21.80
N TYR A 222 2.87 17.95 -21.08
CA TYR A 222 3.38 19.22 -21.60
C TYR A 222 4.83 19.42 -21.16
N THR A 223 5.62 20.10 -21.98
CA THR A 223 7.03 20.38 -21.67
C THR A 223 7.27 21.87 -21.41
N SER A 224 8.28 22.18 -20.61
CA SER A 224 8.72 23.53 -20.31
C SER A 224 10.24 23.62 -20.30
N THR A 225 10.75 24.61 -21.02
CA THR A 225 12.19 24.93 -21.10
C THR A 225 12.54 26.17 -20.26
N ASN A 226 11.62 26.70 -19.46
CA ASN A 226 11.81 27.87 -18.60
C ASN A 226 11.21 27.66 -17.20
N GLY A 227 11.31 26.44 -16.71
CA GLY A 227 11.04 26.14 -15.30
C GLY A 227 9.56 26.20 -14.95
N GLY A 228 8.68 25.88 -15.91
CA GLY A 228 7.24 25.89 -15.72
C GLY A 228 6.59 27.26 -15.85
N ALA A 229 7.33 28.32 -16.22
CA ALA A 229 6.73 29.64 -16.45
C ALA A 229 5.81 29.63 -17.70
N THR A 230 6.18 28.88 -18.74
CA THR A 230 5.35 28.59 -19.91
C THR A 230 5.48 27.14 -20.34
N TRP A 231 4.48 26.64 -21.05
CA TRP A 231 4.37 25.25 -21.47
C TRP A 231 4.21 25.13 -22.98
N SER A 232 4.55 23.97 -23.53
CA SER A 232 4.37 23.65 -24.95
C SER A 232 2.92 23.87 -25.39
N SER A 233 2.72 24.35 -26.61
CA SER A 233 1.37 24.55 -27.16
C SER A 233 0.65 23.24 -27.48
N GLY A 234 1.42 22.19 -27.77
CA GLY A 234 0.93 20.83 -27.99
C GLY A 234 1.18 19.95 -26.78
N ILE A 235 0.28 18.99 -26.59
CA ILE A 235 0.44 17.89 -25.64
C ILE A 235 1.06 16.69 -26.36
N GLN A 236 1.99 16.00 -25.70
CA GLN A 236 2.59 14.76 -26.17
C GLN A 236 1.87 13.59 -25.53
N ASP A 237 1.40 12.65 -26.34
CA ASP A 237 0.67 11.47 -25.90
C ASP A 237 1.63 10.36 -25.47
N ASP A 238 1.46 9.82 -24.25
CA ASP A 238 2.34 8.80 -23.65
C ASP A 238 1.68 7.42 -23.58
N VAL A 239 0.38 7.38 -23.24
CA VAL A 239 -0.43 6.15 -23.24
C VAL A 239 -1.84 6.46 -23.76
N VAL A 240 -2.17 5.94 -24.94
CA VAL A 240 -3.45 6.19 -25.64
C VAL A 240 -3.92 4.95 -26.40
N PHE A 241 -5.22 4.71 -26.46
CA PHE A 241 -5.81 3.56 -27.14
C PHE A 241 -6.89 4.03 -28.12
N PRO A 242 -6.50 4.62 -29.27
CA PRO A 242 -7.42 5.35 -30.15
C PRO A 242 -8.41 4.45 -30.89
N ALA A 243 -8.27 3.13 -30.75
CA ALA A 243 -9.18 2.13 -31.30
C ALA A 243 -10.08 1.50 -30.21
N ASP A 244 -9.96 1.94 -28.95
CA ASP A 244 -10.73 1.44 -27.81
C ASP A 244 -11.24 2.62 -26.98
N ASN A 245 -12.50 2.97 -27.18
CA ASN A 245 -13.16 4.09 -26.52
C ASN A 245 -13.64 3.78 -25.09
N LEU A 246 -13.26 2.64 -24.51
CA LEU A 246 -13.59 2.29 -23.13
C LEU A 246 -12.39 2.35 -22.19
N LEU A 247 -11.17 2.21 -22.73
CA LEU A 247 -9.95 2.24 -21.93
C LEU A 247 -9.64 3.64 -21.41
N ARG A 248 -9.20 3.66 -20.15
CA ARG A 248 -8.91 4.86 -19.38
C ARG A 248 -7.59 4.72 -18.64
N PRO A 249 -6.45 4.92 -19.33
CA PRO A 249 -5.15 5.02 -18.66
C PRO A 249 -5.09 6.31 -17.82
N GLY A 250 -4.58 6.23 -16.60
CA GLY A 250 -4.39 7.40 -15.72
C GLY A 250 -3.51 7.10 -14.51
N MET A 251 -3.48 8.02 -13.55
CA MET A 251 -2.77 7.89 -12.28
C MET A 251 -1.28 7.66 -12.39
N GLN A 252 -0.64 8.21 -13.42
CA GLN A 252 0.78 8.00 -13.64
C GLN A 252 1.62 8.53 -12.47
N THR A 253 2.55 7.69 -12.01
CA THR A 253 3.61 8.05 -11.07
C THR A 253 4.93 7.48 -11.55
N PHE A 254 6.05 8.03 -11.06
CA PHE A 254 7.37 7.77 -11.62
C PHE A 254 8.40 7.44 -10.56
N ALA A 255 9.38 6.63 -10.95
CA ALA A 255 10.63 6.46 -10.22
C ALA A 255 11.81 6.50 -11.20
N GLU A 256 12.93 7.09 -10.75
CA GLU A 256 14.22 6.99 -11.43
C GLU A 256 14.90 5.68 -11.01
N LEU A 257 15.46 4.96 -11.97
CA LEU A 257 16.11 3.67 -11.77
C LEU A 257 17.63 3.83 -11.70
N PRO A 258 18.35 2.92 -11.04
CA PRO A 258 19.80 3.00 -10.87
C PRO A 258 20.58 2.83 -12.18
N ASP A 259 19.92 2.37 -13.25
CA ASP A 259 20.49 2.28 -14.60
C ASP A 259 20.28 3.55 -15.44
N GLY A 260 19.71 4.62 -14.84
CA GLY A 260 19.45 5.90 -15.48
C GLY A 260 18.12 5.97 -16.24
N ARG A 261 17.37 4.87 -16.32
CA ARG A 261 16.02 4.88 -16.92
C ARG A 261 14.99 5.41 -15.93
N PHE A 262 13.84 5.80 -16.46
CA PHE A 262 12.64 6.10 -15.69
C PHE A 262 11.63 4.99 -15.85
N VAL A 263 10.93 4.65 -14.77
CA VAL A 263 9.74 3.78 -14.81
C VAL A 263 8.51 4.61 -14.48
N MET A 264 7.46 4.44 -15.30
CA MET A 264 6.11 4.93 -15.05
C MET A 264 5.28 3.76 -14.55
N SER A 265 4.53 3.93 -13.46
CA SER A 265 3.39 3.07 -13.15
C SER A 265 2.09 3.83 -13.42
N TYR A 266 1.08 3.13 -13.91
CA TYR A 266 -0.22 3.74 -14.20
C TYR A 266 -1.34 2.69 -14.14
N GLU A 267 -2.58 3.14 -13.89
CA GLU A 267 -3.75 2.25 -13.95
C GLU A 267 -4.34 2.26 -15.35
N LEU A 268 -4.81 1.12 -15.83
CA LEU A 268 -5.55 1.00 -17.07
C LEU A 268 -6.96 0.52 -16.76
N CYS A 269 -7.87 1.48 -16.58
CA CYS A 269 -9.28 1.24 -16.32
C CYS A 269 -10.05 0.89 -17.61
N ARG A 270 -11.15 0.12 -17.49
CA ARG A 270 -12.14 -0.08 -18.57
C ARG A 270 -13.53 0.34 -18.10
N ASP A 271 -14.23 1.12 -18.91
CA ASP A 271 -15.62 1.50 -18.63
C ASP A 271 -16.61 0.35 -18.95
N ALA A 272 -17.26 -0.18 -17.90
CA ALA A 272 -18.72 -0.37 -17.79
C ALA A 272 -19.08 -1.61 -16.93
N THR A 273 -19.75 -1.33 -15.80
CA THR A 273 -20.47 -2.22 -14.85
C THR A 273 -19.79 -2.59 -13.53
N ASN A 274 -18.45 -2.65 -13.42
CA ASN A 274 -17.75 -2.74 -12.12
C ASN A 274 -16.27 -2.29 -12.23
N ALA A 275 -15.91 -1.12 -11.71
CA ALA A 275 -14.52 -0.63 -11.78
C ALA A 275 -13.55 -1.52 -10.97
N ASP A 276 -14.05 -2.21 -9.94
CA ASP A 276 -13.28 -3.13 -9.10
C ASP A 276 -12.77 -4.37 -9.89
N HIS A 277 -13.08 -4.47 -11.20
CA HIS A 277 -12.73 -5.60 -12.05
C HIS A 277 -11.82 -5.24 -13.24
N ALA A 278 -11.46 -3.97 -13.43
CA ALA A 278 -10.91 -3.54 -14.73
C ALA A 278 -9.88 -2.41 -14.71
N CYS A 279 -9.27 -2.07 -13.57
CA CYS A 279 -8.23 -1.04 -13.44
C CYS A 279 -6.87 -1.63 -13.06
N GLU A 280 -6.37 -2.48 -13.96
CA GLU A 280 -5.10 -3.19 -13.81
C GLU A 280 -3.92 -2.22 -13.81
N VAL A 281 -2.87 -2.54 -13.05
CA VAL A 281 -1.67 -1.70 -12.93
C VAL A 281 -0.60 -2.17 -13.91
N TYR A 282 -0.11 -1.25 -14.74
CA TYR A 282 0.94 -1.48 -15.72
C TYR A 282 2.16 -0.61 -15.43
N ILE A 283 3.31 -1.03 -15.94
CA ILE A 283 4.53 -0.22 -15.98
C ILE A 283 5.08 -0.04 -17.39
N LYS A 284 5.69 1.12 -17.64
CA LYS A 284 6.42 1.47 -18.87
C LYS A 284 7.76 2.11 -18.51
N TYR A 285 8.68 2.13 -19.47
CA TYR A 285 10.02 2.67 -19.28
C TYR A 285 10.32 3.79 -20.27
N SER A 286 11.18 4.70 -19.86
CA SER A 286 11.75 5.74 -20.70
C SER A 286 13.24 5.85 -20.42
N ASP A 287 14.04 6.01 -21.48
CA ASP A 287 15.48 6.22 -21.36
C ASP A 287 15.85 7.69 -21.10
N ASP A 288 14.92 8.63 -21.30
CA ASP A 288 15.18 10.08 -21.21
C ASP A 288 14.16 10.87 -20.37
N GLY A 289 13.10 10.19 -19.92
CA GLY A 289 12.00 10.76 -19.14
C GLY A 289 10.89 11.42 -19.96
N LEU A 290 11.00 11.50 -21.28
CA LEU A 290 10.00 12.13 -22.17
C LEU A 290 9.43 11.14 -23.20
N ASN A 291 10.23 10.21 -23.68
CA ASN A 291 9.82 9.22 -24.68
C ASN A 291 9.51 7.88 -23.98
N TRP A 292 8.23 7.54 -23.91
CA TRP A 292 7.71 6.33 -23.27
C TRP A 292 7.42 5.20 -24.27
N GLY A 293 8.00 5.28 -25.47
CA GLY A 293 7.78 4.33 -26.55
C GLY A 293 6.45 4.55 -27.29
N ALA A 294 5.91 3.50 -27.91
CA ALA A 294 4.64 3.60 -28.63
C ALA A 294 3.48 3.85 -27.65
N ALA A 295 2.68 4.89 -27.91
CA ALA A 295 1.59 5.26 -27.02
C ALA A 295 0.48 4.19 -26.89
N GLY A 296 0.28 3.36 -27.93
CA GLY A 296 -0.66 2.24 -27.91
C GLY A 296 -0.15 0.96 -27.24
N ASP A 297 1.10 0.96 -26.78
CA ASP A 297 1.67 -0.15 -26.03
C ASP A 297 1.33 -0.01 -24.53
N ARG A 298 0.74 -1.06 -23.95
CA ARG A 298 0.39 -1.10 -22.51
C ARG A 298 1.61 -1.23 -21.60
N GLY A 299 2.75 -1.64 -22.13
CA GLY A 299 3.88 -2.04 -21.28
C GLY A 299 3.60 -3.36 -20.55
N THR A 300 4.10 -3.49 -19.34
CA THR A 300 4.11 -4.75 -18.58
C THR A 300 3.08 -4.72 -17.46
N LEU A 301 2.21 -5.72 -17.41
CA LEU A 301 1.29 -5.92 -16.29
C LEU A 301 2.09 -6.25 -15.02
N VAL A 302 1.75 -5.61 -13.92
CA VAL A 302 2.35 -5.89 -12.60
C VAL A 302 1.64 -7.07 -11.97
N GLN A 303 2.35 -8.19 -11.86
CA GLN A 303 1.75 -9.47 -11.47
C GLN A 303 2.72 -10.35 -10.68
N THR A 304 2.19 -11.12 -9.73
CA THR A 304 2.91 -12.21 -9.03
C THR A 304 2.97 -13.48 -9.89
N SER A 305 3.81 -14.45 -9.50
CA SER A 305 3.93 -15.73 -10.21
C SER A 305 2.66 -16.60 -10.21
N ASP A 306 1.70 -16.31 -9.31
CA ASP A 306 0.40 -17.00 -9.21
C ASP A 306 -0.79 -16.13 -9.66
N ASP A 307 -0.53 -15.18 -10.57
CA ASP A 307 -1.52 -14.34 -11.23
C ASP A 307 -2.26 -13.33 -10.32
N ARG A 308 -1.66 -12.90 -9.19
CA ARG A 308 -2.19 -11.80 -8.39
C ARG A 308 -1.72 -10.47 -8.94
N GLU A 309 -2.61 -9.48 -8.86
CA GLU A 309 -2.40 -8.16 -9.44
C GLU A 309 -2.80 -7.07 -8.44
N LEU A 310 -2.22 -5.89 -8.63
CA LEU A 310 -2.72 -4.67 -8.01
C LEU A 310 -3.84 -4.07 -8.85
N LEU A 311 -4.83 -3.49 -8.16
CA LEU A 311 -5.84 -2.62 -8.78
C LEU A 311 -5.79 -1.22 -8.19
N HIS A 312 -6.07 -0.27 -9.08
CA HIS A 312 -6.33 1.15 -8.82
C HIS A 312 -5.18 1.96 -8.21
N THR A 313 -5.08 3.20 -8.69
CA THR A 313 -4.36 4.30 -8.04
C THR A 313 -2.89 4.00 -7.71
N PRO A 314 -2.08 3.49 -8.67
CA PRO A 314 -0.74 3.04 -8.36
C PRO A 314 0.19 4.17 -7.91
N TYR A 315 1.14 3.83 -7.05
CA TYR A 315 2.26 4.70 -6.72
C TYR A 315 3.56 3.90 -6.71
N ILE A 316 4.50 4.26 -7.59
CA ILE A 316 5.80 3.61 -7.70
C ILE A 316 6.92 4.44 -7.07
N SER A 317 7.83 3.76 -6.40
CA SER A 317 9.11 4.31 -5.94
C SER A 317 10.22 3.27 -6.07
N TRP A 318 11.47 3.72 -6.01
CA TRP A 318 12.65 2.85 -6.00
C TRP A 318 13.52 3.14 -4.79
N THR A 319 14.08 2.08 -4.18
CA THR A 319 15.03 2.18 -3.07
C THR A 319 16.27 1.31 -3.35
N PRO A 320 17.48 1.72 -2.92
CA PRO A 320 18.69 0.93 -3.11
C PRO A 320 18.74 -0.38 -2.31
N ALA A 321 17.88 -0.59 -1.29
CA ALA A 321 17.88 -1.84 -0.52
C ALA A 321 17.24 -3.03 -1.25
N GLY A 322 17.51 -4.23 -0.73
CA GLY A 322 16.87 -5.49 -1.11
C GLY A 322 17.66 -6.32 -2.14
N GLY A 323 18.60 -5.75 -2.87
CA GLY A 323 19.44 -6.49 -3.82
C GLY A 323 20.36 -5.59 -4.65
N PRO A 324 21.15 -6.14 -5.58
CA PRO A 324 22.09 -5.38 -6.42
C PRO A 324 21.42 -4.34 -7.32
N ASN A 325 20.14 -4.53 -7.66
CA ASN A 325 19.34 -3.59 -8.46
C ASN A 325 18.42 -2.72 -7.58
N GLY A 326 18.55 -2.79 -6.25
CA GLY A 326 17.58 -2.22 -5.32
C GLY A 326 16.23 -2.92 -5.37
N THR A 327 15.19 -2.21 -4.94
CA THR A 327 13.80 -2.69 -4.90
C THR A 327 12.88 -1.59 -5.40
N LEU A 328 12.03 -1.92 -6.37
CA LEU A 328 10.83 -1.14 -6.67
C LEU A 328 9.75 -1.47 -5.64
N LEU A 329 9.10 -0.44 -5.10
CA LEU A 329 7.91 -0.56 -4.26
C LEU A 329 6.74 0.05 -5.04
N LEU A 330 5.68 -0.72 -5.20
CA LEU A 330 4.51 -0.32 -5.96
C LEU A 330 3.26 -0.61 -5.15
N SER A 331 2.57 0.45 -4.73
CA SER A 331 1.28 0.32 -4.06
C SER A 331 0.15 0.32 -5.06
N GLY A 332 -0.98 -0.27 -4.65
CA GLY A 332 -2.28 -0.16 -5.29
C GLY A 332 -3.35 -0.20 -4.19
N GLN A 333 -4.60 0.09 -4.56
CA GLN A 333 -5.69 0.11 -3.59
C GLN A 333 -6.08 -1.29 -3.11
N ARG A 334 -5.98 -2.29 -3.99
CA ARG A 334 -6.40 -3.68 -3.73
C ARG A 334 -5.48 -4.70 -4.38
N VAL A 335 -5.47 -5.90 -3.81
CA VAL A 335 -4.89 -7.10 -4.43
C VAL A 335 -6.05 -7.96 -4.96
N VAL A 336 -5.91 -8.45 -6.19
CA VAL A 336 -6.92 -9.26 -6.83
C VAL A 336 -6.33 -10.48 -7.53
N ALA A 337 -7.18 -11.46 -7.83
CA ALA A 337 -6.87 -12.55 -8.75
C ALA A 337 -8.07 -12.88 -9.68
N GLY A 338 -7.81 -13.62 -10.74
CA GLY A 338 -8.80 -14.05 -11.73
C GLY A 338 -8.68 -13.31 -13.06
N PRO A 339 -9.55 -13.60 -14.04
CA PRO A 339 -9.44 -13.00 -15.38
C PRO A 339 -9.85 -11.52 -15.38
N THR A 340 -9.29 -10.74 -16.31
CA THR A 340 -9.69 -9.35 -16.60
C THR A 340 -11.21 -9.23 -16.74
N GLY A 341 -11.81 -8.26 -16.03
CA GLY A 341 -13.25 -8.06 -15.99
C GLY A 341 -14.02 -8.93 -14.98
N ASN A 342 -13.37 -9.92 -14.36
CA ASN A 342 -13.95 -10.75 -13.29
C ASN A 342 -12.92 -11.08 -12.20
N LYS A 343 -12.37 -10.01 -11.61
CA LYS A 343 -11.37 -10.08 -10.56
C LYS A 343 -12.02 -10.29 -9.19
N THR A 344 -11.42 -11.13 -8.37
CA THR A 344 -11.80 -11.33 -6.95
C THR A 344 -10.85 -10.56 -6.07
N VAL A 345 -11.39 -9.70 -5.20
CA VAL A 345 -10.60 -8.99 -4.18
C VAL A 345 -10.11 -9.97 -3.12
N LEU A 346 -8.81 -9.99 -2.89
CA LEU A 346 -8.15 -10.91 -1.96
C LEU A 346 -8.02 -10.28 -0.57
N ALA A 347 -7.87 -11.14 0.45
CA ALA A 347 -7.95 -10.77 1.86
C ALA A 347 -6.78 -9.90 2.35
N GLU A 348 -5.64 -9.94 1.65
CA GLU A 348 -4.45 -9.13 1.88
C GLU A 348 -4.57 -7.69 1.36
N SER A 349 -5.65 -7.36 0.64
CA SER A 349 -5.92 -6.01 0.14
C SER A 349 -5.82 -4.99 1.28
N GLY A 350 -5.05 -3.92 1.05
CA GLY A 350 -4.83 -2.87 2.05
C GLY A 350 -3.80 -3.21 3.14
N THR A 351 -3.17 -4.38 3.09
CA THR A 351 -2.08 -4.78 4.01
C THR A 351 -0.74 -5.05 3.32
N VAL A 352 -0.73 -5.03 1.98
CA VAL A 352 0.47 -5.25 1.17
C VAL A 352 0.60 -4.22 0.05
N LEU A 353 1.83 -4.04 -0.39
CA LEU A 353 2.21 -3.46 -1.68
C LEU A 353 3.00 -4.51 -2.45
N PHE A 354 3.21 -4.32 -3.75
CA PHE A 354 4.06 -5.21 -4.54
C PHE A 354 5.49 -4.68 -4.60
N ALA A 355 6.45 -5.59 -4.59
CA ALA A 355 7.87 -5.29 -4.71
C ALA A 355 8.54 -6.11 -5.82
N ASN A 356 9.58 -5.54 -6.42
CA ASN A 356 10.39 -6.22 -7.43
C ASN A 356 11.86 -5.80 -7.32
N ARG A 357 12.77 -6.77 -7.40
CA ARG A 357 14.24 -6.58 -7.24
C ARG A 357 15.01 -6.64 -8.55
N ASN A 358 14.30 -6.62 -9.66
CA ASN A 358 14.86 -6.78 -10.99
C ASN A 358 14.35 -5.68 -11.93
N LEU A 359 14.26 -4.45 -11.39
CA LEU A 359 13.90 -3.24 -12.13
C LEU A 359 12.57 -3.36 -12.89
N GLY A 360 11.61 -4.09 -12.32
CA GLY A 360 10.27 -4.31 -12.85
C GLY A 360 10.14 -5.49 -13.81
N ALA A 361 11.22 -6.23 -14.06
CA ALA A 361 11.19 -7.44 -14.87
C ALA A 361 10.93 -8.71 -14.02
N GLY A 362 10.19 -9.66 -14.59
CA GLY A 362 9.82 -10.91 -13.92
C GLY A 362 8.75 -10.72 -12.86
N ASP A 363 8.58 -11.74 -12.03
CA ASP A 363 7.50 -11.80 -11.06
C ASP A 363 7.66 -10.78 -9.94
N TRP A 364 6.54 -10.20 -9.53
CA TRP A 364 6.45 -9.36 -8.34
C TRP A 364 6.10 -10.21 -7.12
N PHE A 365 6.45 -9.72 -5.93
CA PHE A 365 6.08 -10.37 -4.68
C PHE A 365 5.46 -9.37 -3.71
N GLU A 366 4.68 -9.86 -2.76
CA GLU A 366 4.02 -9.02 -1.77
C GLU A 366 4.96 -8.60 -0.63
N ALA A 367 4.92 -7.32 -0.27
CA ALA A 367 5.59 -6.76 0.90
C ALA A 367 4.57 -6.12 1.84
N THR A 368 4.73 -6.32 3.16
CA THR A 368 3.80 -5.80 4.18
C THR A 368 3.84 -4.28 4.22
N THR A 369 2.69 -3.63 4.30
CA THR A 369 2.59 -2.18 4.55
C THR A 369 2.55 -1.87 6.06
N PRO A 370 3.09 -0.71 6.51
CA PRO A 370 3.06 -0.28 7.91
C PRO A 370 1.75 0.43 8.30
N VAL A 371 0.75 0.44 7.40
CA VAL A 371 -0.60 0.96 7.63
C VAL A 371 -1.60 0.02 6.99
N THR A 372 -2.53 -0.49 7.78
CA THR A 372 -3.68 -1.26 7.33
C THR A 372 -4.78 -0.35 6.82
N VAL A 373 -5.21 -0.56 5.57
CA VAL A 373 -6.38 0.09 4.99
C VAL A 373 -7.54 -0.90 4.97
N ASN A 374 -8.47 -0.76 5.91
CA ASN A 374 -9.65 -1.62 6.00
C ASN A 374 -10.90 -0.80 6.40
N PRO A 375 -11.98 -0.81 5.59
CA PRO A 375 -12.07 -1.43 4.27
C PRO A 375 -11.12 -0.76 3.27
N THR A 376 -10.69 -1.51 2.27
CA THR A 376 -10.07 -0.91 1.08
C THR A 376 -11.12 -0.11 0.32
N GLY A 377 -10.72 1.00 -0.28
CA GLY A 377 -11.64 1.78 -1.08
C GLY A 377 -12.03 1.08 -2.37
N GLY A 378 -12.97 1.64 -3.11
CA GLY A 378 -13.33 1.20 -4.46
C GLY A 378 -14.46 2.05 -5.02
N TYR A 379 -14.95 1.68 -6.21
CA TYR A 379 -15.92 2.50 -6.93
C TYR A 379 -17.31 1.85 -7.02
N ALA A 380 -17.48 0.66 -6.45
CA ALA A 380 -18.79 0.05 -6.30
C ALA A 380 -19.70 0.89 -5.38
N SER A 381 -21.00 0.90 -5.68
CA SER A 381 -22.00 1.63 -4.88
C SER A 381 -21.97 1.18 -3.41
N GLY A 382 -21.87 2.14 -2.49
CA GLY A 382 -21.80 1.89 -1.04
C GLY A 382 -20.41 1.56 -0.50
N VAL A 383 -19.39 1.46 -1.36
CA VAL A 383 -17.99 1.33 -0.94
C VAL A 383 -17.39 2.74 -0.81
N PRO A 384 -16.70 3.07 0.29
CA PRO A 384 -15.99 4.34 0.38
C PRO A 384 -14.89 4.37 -0.69
N SER A 385 -14.78 5.44 -1.47
CA SER A 385 -13.78 5.53 -2.54
C SER A 385 -12.42 6.01 -2.07
N CYS A 386 -12.35 6.85 -1.02
CA CYS A 386 -11.10 7.45 -0.56
C CYS A 386 -10.07 6.52 0.13
N PRO A 387 -10.41 5.37 0.75
CA PRO A 387 -9.42 4.58 1.47
C PRO A 387 -8.40 3.91 0.54
N GLY A 388 -7.12 3.97 0.90
CA GLY A 388 -6.05 3.34 0.11
C GLY A 388 -5.83 3.98 -1.26
N TYR A 389 -6.35 5.18 -1.48
CA TYR A 389 -6.31 5.85 -2.76
C TYR A 389 -4.95 6.53 -2.97
N SER A 390 -4.16 6.02 -3.92
CA SER A 390 -2.84 6.53 -4.33
C SER A 390 -1.88 6.71 -3.15
N THR A 391 -1.49 5.59 -2.53
CA THR A 391 -0.70 5.55 -1.30
C THR A 391 0.80 5.63 -1.55
N PRO A 392 1.49 6.76 -1.27
CA PRO A 392 2.92 6.85 -1.52
C PRO A 392 3.72 5.98 -0.55
N ALA A 393 4.68 5.23 -1.08
CA ALA A 393 5.73 4.53 -0.34
C ALA A 393 7.08 5.22 -0.62
N ILE A 394 7.45 6.21 0.19
CA ILE A 394 8.63 7.05 -0.06
C ILE A 394 9.85 6.45 0.66
N PRO A 395 10.91 6.06 -0.07
CA PRO A 395 12.17 5.64 0.54
C PRO A 395 12.69 6.67 1.55
N ARG A 396 13.25 6.19 2.64
CA ARG A 396 13.90 7.04 3.65
C ARG A 396 15.41 7.07 3.42
N GLU A 397 16.07 8.07 4.01
CA GLU A 397 17.52 8.26 3.93
C GLU A 397 18.33 7.00 4.31
N ASP A 398 17.84 6.20 5.27
CA ASP A 398 18.53 4.98 5.70
C ASP A 398 18.61 3.90 4.60
N GLY A 399 17.94 4.12 3.46
CA GLY A 399 17.89 3.24 2.29
C GLY A 399 17.19 1.92 2.53
N THR A 400 16.75 1.61 3.75
CA THR A 400 16.25 0.29 4.18
C THR A 400 14.84 0.35 4.76
N SER A 401 14.31 1.54 4.96
CA SER A 401 12.93 1.80 5.36
C SER A 401 12.25 2.76 4.39
N TYR A 402 10.92 2.82 4.48
CA TYR A 402 10.10 3.70 3.68
C TYR A 402 8.95 4.27 4.51
N LEU A 403 8.60 5.51 4.25
CA LEU A 403 7.40 6.16 4.74
C LEU A 403 6.23 5.72 3.87
N TYR A 404 5.14 5.27 4.47
CA TYR A 404 3.90 4.94 3.77
C TYR A 404 2.79 5.86 4.25
N LEU A 405 2.08 6.54 3.34
CA LEU A 405 0.87 7.30 3.68
C LEU A 405 -0.35 6.66 3.04
N ALA A 406 -1.44 6.60 3.80
CA ALA A 406 -2.72 6.12 3.30
C ALA A 406 -3.87 6.94 3.83
N ALA A 407 -4.84 7.22 2.96
CA ALA A 407 -6.16 7.62 3.40
C ALA A 407 -6.89 6.40 3.98
N THR A 408 -7.55 6.55 5.13
CA THR A 408 -8.30 5.49 5.80
C THR A 408 -9.69 5.94 6.17
N TRP A 409 -10.67 5.05 6.06
CA TRP A 409 -12.08 5.38 6.29
C TRP A 409 -12.37 5.66 7.77
N LEU A 410 -13.17 6.70 8.04
CA LEU A 410 -13.60 7.07 9.39
C LEU A 410 -14.87 6.33 9.85
N GLY A 411 -15.42 5.43 9.05
CA GLY A 411 -16.65 4.70 9.38
C GLY A 411 -17.94 5.46 9.05
N GLN A 412 -17.85 6.63 8.41
CA GLN A 412 -18.99 7.49 8.09
C GLN A 412 -18.90 8.00 6.65
N ASN A 413 -19.97 7.78 5.86
CA ASN A 413 -20.08 8.21 4.46
C ASN A 413 -18.80 7.86 3.66
N ASN A 414 -18.24 8.81 2.91
CA ASN A 414 -16.96 8.68 2.20
C ASN A 414 -15.86 9.54 2.84
N GLN A 415 -15.83 9.59 4.18
CA GLN A 415 -14.92 10.46 4.92
C GLN A 415 -13.67 9.70 5.30
N CYS A 416 -12.53 10.26 4.94
CA CYS A 416 -11.23 9.70 5.27
C CYS A 416 -10.40 10.65 6.11
N GLU A 417 -9.50 10.05 6.87
CA GLU A 417 -8.34 10.68 7.48
C GLU A 417 -7.07 10.20 6.77
N VAL A 418 -5.95 10.90 6.94
CA VAL A 418 -4.66 10.49 6.42
C VAL A 418 -3.82 9.94 7.57
N ARG A 419 -3.32 8.73 7.37
CA ARG A 419 -2.42 8.02 8.29
C ARG A 419 -1.09 7.75 7.63
N PHE A 420 -0.07 7.58 8.45
CA PHE A 420 1.27 7.23 8.00
C PHE A 420 1.90 6.14 8.88
N GLY A 421 2.89 5.45 8.33
CA GLY A 421 3.69 4.47 9.06
C GLY A 421 5.06 4.33 8.41
N ILE A 422 6.02 3.77 9.15
CA ILE A 422 7.36 3.49 8.64
C ILE A 422 7.46 1.97 8.45
N GLY A 423 7.57 1.56 7.19
CA GLY A 423 7.78 0.17 6.79
C GLY A 423 9.27 -0.09 6.60
N THR A 424 9.65 -1.36 6.64
CA THR A 424 11.01 -1.79 6.28
C THR A 424 10.96 -2.46 4.92
N VAL A 425 11.96 -2.19 4.09
CA VAL A 425 12.13 -2.88 2.82
C VAL A 425 12.39 -4.35 3.14
N PRO A 426 11.64 -5.31 2.56
CA PRO A 426 11.90 -6.71 2.81
C PRO A 426 13.35 -7.06 2.41
N GLY A 427 14.03 -7.85 3.25
CA GLY A 427 15.23 -8.57 2.86
C GLY A 427 14.88 -9.75 1.95
N ALA A 428 15.85 -10.61 1.63
CA ALA A 428 15.70 -11.73 0.70
C ALA A 428 14.31 -12.42 0.76
N THR A 429 13.73 -12.63 -0.42
CA THR A 429 12.36 -13.14 -0.62
C THR A 429 12.40 -14.32 -1.55
N GLY A 430 11.62 -15.34 -1.22
CA GLY A 430 11.39 -16.50 -2.04
C GLY A 430 11.16 -17.73 -1.19
N ALA A 431 11.31 -18.89 -1.82
CA ALA A 431 11.14 -20.18 -1.18
C ALA A 431 12.03 -20.39 0.06
N VAL A 432 11.42 -20.88 1.14
CA VAL A 432 12.13 -21.46 2.29
C VAL A 432 12.06 -22.97 2.17
N VAL A 433 13.18 -23.62 1.85
CA VAL A 433 13.20 -25.02 1.39
C VAL A 433 13.74 -25.95 2.46
N ASN A 434 13.04 -27.05 2.74
CA ASN A 434 13.65 -28.16 3.47
C ASN A 434 14.53 -28.98 2.51
N PRO A 435 15.86 -29.04 2.71
CA PRO A 435 16.78 -29.63 1.72
C PRO A 435 16.63 -31.16 1.58
N GLN A 436 16.12 -31.84 2.60
CA GLN A 436 15.95 -33.29 2.58
C GLN A 436 14.71 -33.71 1.76
N THR A 437 13.60 -32.98 1.90
CA THR A 437 12.36 -33.26 1.16
C THR A 437 12.31 -32.57 -0.19
N GLY A 438 13.07 -31.49 -0.38
CA GLY A 438 12.98 -30.61 -1.54
C GLY A 438 11.69 -29.78 -1.59
N LYS A 439 10.93 -29.73 -0.49
CA LYS A 439 9.65 -29.01 -0.37
C LYS A 439 9.82 -27.66 0.30
N CYS A 440 8.90 -26.75 0.04
CA CYS A 440 8.88 -25.38 0.50
C CYS A 440 7.94 -25.20 1.70
N LEU A 441 8.30 -24.29 2.60
CA LEU A 441 7.39 -23.68 3.56
C LEU A 441 6.24 -23.01 2.79
N ASP A 442 5.02 -23.39 3.13
CA ASP A 442 3.81 -23.09 2.39
C ASP A 442 2.71 -22.63 3.34
N VAL A 443 1.95 -21.61 2.92
CA VAL A 443 0.70 -21.22 3.58
C VAL A 443 -0.44 -22.06 3.02
N ASP A 444 -1.07 -22.87 3.87
CA ASP A 444 -2.20 -23.69 3.45
C ASP A 444 -3.31 -22.87 2.81
N THR A 445 -3.92 -23.44 1.77
CA THR A 445 -4.95 -22.84 0.90
C THR A 445 -4.50 -21.65 0.04
N ASN A 446 -3.25 -21.21 0.12
CA ASN A 446 -2.73 -20.04 -0.61
C ASN A 446 -3.59 -18.77 -0.37
N THR A 447 -4.06 -18.55 0.86
CA THR A 447 -4.84 -17.36 1.23
C THR A 447 -4.21 -16.60 2.40
N ALA A 448 -4.48 -15.30 2.50
CA ALA A 448 -4.03 -14.46 3.62
C ALA A 448 -4.87 -14.62 4.91
N ALA A 449 -5.61 -15.72 5.07
CA ALA A 449 -6.47 -15.91 6.23
C ALA A 449 -5.64 -16.20 7.50
N ASN A 450 -5.98 -15.51 8.60
CA ASN A 450 -5.38 -15.80 9.90
C ASN A 450 -5.70 -17.23 10.33
N GLY A 451 -4.69 -17.92 10.85
CA GLY A 451 -4.80 -19.30 11.30
C GLY A 451 -4.59 -20.34 10.18
N ASN A 452 -4.33 -19.91 8.94
CA ASN A 452 -3.86 -20.84 7.91
C ASN A 452 -2.61 -21.55 8.39
N ARG A 453 -2.56 -22.88 8.20
CA ARG A 453 -1.47 -23.71 8.70
C ARG A 453 -0.21 -23.41 7.89
N ALA A 454 0.92 -23.31 8.57
CA ALA A 454 2.22 -23.43 7.90
C ALA A 454 2.48 -24.91 7.65
N GLN A 455 2.79 -25.28 6.41
CA GLN A 455 3.00 -26.67 6.00
C GLN A 455 4.21 -26.78 5.06
N ILE A 456 4.58 -28.00 4.68
CA ILE A 456 5.45 -28.22 3.52
C ILE A 456 4.65 -28.60 2.28
N TYR A 457 5.03 -28.07 1.13
CA TYR A 457 4.45 -28.43 -0.16
C TYR A 457 5.50 -28.38 -1.28
N ALA A 458 5.22 -29.01 -2.41
CA ALA A 458 5.98 -28.82 -3.64
C ALA A 458 6.21 -27.32 -3.94
N CYS A 459 7.44 -26.96 -4.27
CA CYS A 459 7.86 -25.57 -4.48
C CYS A 459 7.36 -24.98 -5.80
N GLY A 460 7.18 -23.66 -5.85
CA GLY A 460 6.94 -22.87 -7.06
C GLY A 460 5.53 -23.00 -7.61
N ILE A 461 4.54 -23.24 -6.74
CA ILE A 461 3.14 -23.44 -7.15
C ILE A 461 2.18 -22.34 -6.68
N ALA A 462 2.63 -21.46 -5.79
CA ALA A 462 1.77 -20.55 -5.04
C ALA A 462 2.59 -19.39 -4.44
N SER A 463 2.05 -18.17 -4.44
CA SER A 463 2.69 -17.01 -3.78
C SER A 463 2.75 -17.14 -2.26
N GLY A 464 1.97 -18.06 -1.66
CA GLY A 464 2.07 -18.44 -0.25
C GLY A 464 3.39 -19.12 0.13
N GLN A 465 4.29 -19.31 -0.84
CA GLN A 465 5.64 -19.84 -0.66
C GLN A 465 6.73 -18.75 -0.75
N ASP A 466 6.35 -17.51 -1.08
CA ASP A 466 7.27 -16.38 -1.16
C ASP A 466 7.42 -15.70 0.20
N TRP A 467 8.39 -16.20 0.97
CA TRP A 467 8.66 -15.68 2.30
C TRP A 467 9.73 -14.60 2.26
N SER A 468 9.38 -13.43 2.74
CA SER A 468 10.30 -12.30 2.91
C SER A 468 10.90 -12.30 4.32
N ARG A 469 12.21 -12.08 4.41
CA ARG A 469 12.93 -11.91 5.68
C ARG A 469 12.96 -10.44 6.10
N TYR A 470 12.54 -10.15 7.32
CA TYR A 470 12.57 -8.79 7.87
C TYR A 470 13.63 -8.63 8.95
N SER A 471 14.09 -7.39 9.14
CA SER A 471 15.13 -7.04 10.13
C SER A 471 14.67 -7.20 11.58
N ASP A 472 13.35 -7.23 11.82
CA ASP A 472 12.74 -7.53 13.13
C ASP A 472 12.75 -9.03 13.47
N GLY A 473 13.28 -9.89 12.59
CA GLY A 473 13.36 -11.34 12.77
C GLY A 473 12.09 -12.08 12.34
N SER A 474 11.09 -11.40 11.78
CA SER A 474 9.92 -12.06 11.21
C SER A 474 10.18 -12.62 9.81
N LEU A 475 9.50 -13.73 9.51
CA LEU A 475 9.31 -14.26 8.16
C LEU A 475 7.87 -13.95 7.76
N ARG A 476 7.67 -13.34 6.59
CA ARG A 476 6.35 -12.88 6.17
C ARG A 476 5.94 -13.35 4.78
N SER A 477 4.66 -13.69 4.64
CA SER A 477 3.95 -14.03 3.40
C SER A 477 2.55 -13.42 3.48
N PHE A 478 1.98 -12.95 2.36
CA PHE A 478 0.68 -12.27 2.34
C PHE A 478 0.53 -11.10 3.33
N GLY A 479 1.61 -10.36 3.55
CA GLY A 479 1.65 -9.28 4.54
C GLY A 479 1.67 -9.75 6.01
N LYS A 480 1.65 -11.06 6.27
CA LYS A 480 1.46 -11.68 7.59
C LYS A 480 2.67 -12.48 8.04
N CYS A 481 2.75 -12.74 9.33
CA CYS A 481 3.91 -13.35 9.97
C CYS A 481 3.73 -14.87 10.11
N LEU A 482 4.85 -15.59 9.96
CA LEU A 482 4.97 -16.96 10.44
C LEU A 482 4.91 -16.95 11.98
N ASP A 483 3.90 -17.60 12.54
CA ASP A 483 3.46 -17.41 13.93
C ASP A 483 3.34 -18.74 14.66
N VAL A 484 3.85 -18.80 15.90
CA VAL A 484 3.60 -19.94 16.80
C VAL A 484 2.25 -19.76 17.48
N ASP A 485 1.33 -20.70 17.23
CA ASP A 485 -0.08 -20.57 17.61
C ASP A 485 -0.27 -20.29 19.10
N ALA A 486 -1.12 -19.30 19.38
CA ALA A 486 -1.46 -18.81 20.71
C ALA A 486 -0.25 -18.50 21.61
N GLN A 487 0.90 -18.15 21.02
CA GLN A 487 2.18 -17.96 21.73
C GLN A 487 2.62 -19.21 22.54
N GLY A 488 2.18 -20.39 22.12
CA GLY A 488 2.50 -21.64 22.79
C GLY A 488 3.99 -21.93 22.78
N THR A 489 4.47 -22.59 23.83
CA THR A 489 5.90 -22.88 23.99
C THR A 489 6.19 -24.37 24.06
N ALA A 490 5.18 -25.24 24.04
CA ALA A 490 5.36 -26.69 24.15
C ALA A 490 5.77 -27.32 22.82
N ASN A 491 6.42 -28.48 22.89
CA ASN A 491 6.64 -29.32 21.71
C ASN A 491 5.31 -29.67 21.04
N GLY A 492 5.25 -29.54 19.72
CA GLY A 492 4.06 -29.82 18.94
C GLY A 492 3.06 -28.67 18.87
N THR A 493 3.35 -27.50 19.44
CA THR A 493 2.56 -26.30 19.15
C THR A 493 2.67 -25.99 17.66
N LYS A 494 1.52 -25.77 17.02
CA LYS A 494 1.40 -25.55 15.58
C LYS A 494 2.00 -24.21 15.18
N VAL A 495 2.47 -24.15 13.94
CA VAL A 495 2.88 -22.90 13.29
C VAL A 495 1.83 -22.52 12.24
N GLN A 496 1.52 -21.23 12.14
CA GLN A 496 0.44 -20.70 11.33
C GLN A 496 0.84 -19.36 10.68
N LEU A 497 -0.03 -18.88 9.79
CA LEU A 497 -0.01 -17.51 9.31
C LEU A 497 -0.89 -16.63 10.22
N TRP A 498 -0.36 -15.50 10.68
CA TRP A 498 -1.12 -14.57 11.54
C TRP A 498 -0.74 -13.11 11.32
N GLU A 499 -1.65 -12.18 11.65
CA GLU A 499 -1.34 -10.75 11.69
C GLU A 499 -0.06 -10.48 12.48
N CYS A 500 0.87 -9.73 11.89
CA CYS A 500 2.14 -9.41 12.52
C CYS A 500 1.93 -8.49 13.73
N ASN A 501 2.01 -9.03 14.94
CA ASN A 501 1.69 -8.34 16.20
C ASN A 501 2.93 -8.00 17.05
N GLY A 502 4.13 -8.32 16.56
CA GLY A 502 5.40 -8.03 17.23
C GLY A 502 5.69 -8.90 18.45
N SER A 503 4.90 -9.95 18.69
CA SER A 503 5.18 -10.92 19.75
C SER A 503 6.40 -11.79 19.42
N GLY A 504 7.04 -12.36 20.45
CA GLY A 504 8.16 -13.28 20.26
C GLY A 504 7.78 -14.59 19.55
N ALA A 505 6.49 -14.91 19.46
CA ALA A 505 5.96 -16.05 18.69
C ALA A 505 6.14 -15.89 17.18
N GLN A 506 6.44 -14.67 16.71
CA GLN A 506 6.62 -14.35 15.30
C GLN A 506 8.09 -14.11 14.91
N VAL A 507 9.00 -14.32 15.86
CA VAL A 507 10.45 -14.15 15.65
C VAL A 507 11.08 -15.50 15.33
N TRP A 508 11.87 -15.53 14.26
CA TRP A 508 12.59 -16.72 13.80
C TRP A 508 14.05 -16.37 13.54
N THR A 509 14.95 -16.89 14.37
CA THR A 509 16.39 -16.64 14.30
C THR A 509 17.07 -17.78 13.55
N PRO A 510 17.60 -17.53 12.34
CA PRO A 510 18.36 -18.55 11.60
C PRO A 510 19.62 -18.94 12.34
N GLN A 511 19.91 -20.24 12.37
CA GLN A 511 21.07 -20.83 13.02
C GLN A 511 22.08 -21.35 11.99
N ALA A 512 23.35 -21.48 12.38
CA ALA A 512 24.42 -21.94 11.49
C ALA A 512 24.23 -23.39 10.97
N ASN A 513 23.45 -24.20 11.68
CA ASN A 513 23.08 -25.56 11.28
C ASN A 513 21.84 -25.60 10.36
N GLY A 514 21.34 -24.45 9.93
CA GLY A 514 20.14 -24.32 9.08
C GLY A 514 18.81 -24.35 9.83
N SER A 515 18.79 -24.44 11.16
CA SER A 515 17.53 -24.39 11.90
C SER A 515 16.98 -22.98 12.07
N LEU A 516 15.66 -22.86 12.18
CA LEU A 516 14.97 -21.61 12.50
C LEU A 516 14.49 -21.67 13.94
N LEU A 517 15.19 -20.98 14.85
CA LEU A 517 14.89 -20.94 16.28
C LEU A 517 13.83 -19.87 16.57
N ASN A 518 12.76 -20.24 17.25
CA ASN A 518 11.88 -19.28 17.89
C ASN A 518 12.40 -18.97 19.32
N PRO A 519 12.91 -17.76 19.60
CA PRO A 519 13.57 -17.45 20.87
C PRO A 519 12.62 -17.43 22.08
N GLN A 520 11.33 -17.15 21.88
CA GLN A 520 10.34 -17.17 22.97
C GLN A 520 10.11 -18.58 23.52
N SER A 521 10.02 -19.58 22.64
CA SER A 521 9.82 -20.97 23.04
C SER A 521 11.12 -21.73 23.30
N GLY A 522 12.25 -21.26 22.76
CA GLY A 522 13.53 -21.98 22.77
C GLY A 522 13.54 -23.19 21.82
N ARG A 523 12.60 -23.26 20.87
CA ARG A 523 12.35 -24.42 19.98
C ARG A 523 12.51 -24.05 18.52
N CYS A 524 12.72 -25.06 17.68
CA CYS A 524 12.99 -24.90 16.25
C CYS A 524 11.74 -25.19 15.41
N LEU A 525 11.60 -24.52 14.26
CA LEU A 525 10.61 -24.85 13.23
C LEU A 525 10.86 -26.29 12.74
N ASP A 526 9.85 -27.14 12.87
CA ASP A 526 9.97 -28.58 12.70
C ASP A 526 8.84 -29.15 11.83
N ILE A 527 9.21 -30.08 10.95
CA ILE A 527 8.25 -30.89 10.20
C ILE A 527 7.71 -32.00 11.11
N SER A 528 6.39 -31.96 11.38
CA SER A 528 5.78 -32.85 12.37
C SER A 528 6.00 -34.33 12.05
N ALA A 529 6.50 -35.06 13.05
CA ALA A 529 6.77 -36.51 13.00
C ALA A 529 7.64 -36.98 11.81
N GLY A 530 8.41 -36.06 11.20
CA GLY A 530 9.22 -36.37 10.01
C GLY A 530 8.42 -36.70 8.75
N GLY A 531 7.18 -36.19 8.65
CA GLY A 531 6.36 -36.36 7.45
C GLY A 531 7.02 -35.77 6.20
N THR A 532 6.79 -36.40 5.05
CA THR A 532 7.37 -35.95 3.76
C THR A 532 6.30 -35.71 2.69
N ALA A 533 5.03 -35.87 3.04
CA ALA A 533 3.91 -35.65 2.14
C ALA A 533 3.61 -34.14 2.01
N ASP A 534 3.08 -33.74 0.86
CA ASP A 534 2.51 -32.41 0.68
C ASP A 534 1.38 -32.18 1.70
N GLY A 535 1.35 -30.98 2.29
CA GLY A 535 0.42 -30.62 3.34
C GLY A 535 0.78 -31.13 4.73
N THR A 536 2.00 -31.61 4.96
CA THR A 536 2.45 -31.93 6.32
C THR A 536 2.63 -30.64 7.12
N ASP A 537 1.84 -30.49 8.19
CA ASP A 537 1.87 -29.33 9.08
C ASP A 537 3.24 -29.15 9.76
N LEU A 538 3.59 -27.87 9.98
CA LEU A 538 4.73 -27.47 10.78
C LEU A 538 4.35 -27.20 12.23
N GLN A 539 5.32 -27.41 13.09
CA GLN A 539 5.23 -27.22 14.52
C GLN A 539 6.52 -26.61 15.06
N ILE A 540 6.53 -26.24 16.34
CA ILE A 540 7.78 -26.07 17.09
C ILE A 540 8.14 -27.35 17.84
N TYR A 541 9.43 -27.68 17.86
CA TYR A 541 9.95 -28.80 18.64
C TYR A 541 11.34 -28.49 19.20
N ASP A 542 11.74 -29.17 20.27
CA ASP A 542 13.09 -29.06 20.82
C ASP A 542 14.13 -29.21 19.71
N CYS A 543 15.07 -28.27 19.66
CA CYS A 543 16.09 -28.25 18.63
C CYS A 543 16.98 -29.50 18.78
N ASN A 544 16.93 -30.40 17.81
CA ASN A 544 17.54 -31.73 17.89
C ASN A 544 18.51 -32.03 16.72
N GLY A 545 18.68 -31.08 15.79
CA GLY A 545 19.62 -31.18 14.67
C GLY A 545 19.22 -32.18 13.59
N LEU A 546 17.98 -32.71 13.63
CA LEU A 546 17.46 -33.57 12.59
C LEU A 546 17.10 -32.77 11.34
N TRP A 547 17.07 -33.45 10.19
CA TRP A 547 16.76 -32.86 8.90
C TRP A 547 15.37 -32.20 8.84
N THR A 548 14.45 -32.60 9.73
CA THR A 548 13.10 -32.02 9.86
C THR A 548 13.11 -30.57 10.31
N GLN A 549 14.24 -30.10 10.85
CA GLN A 549 14.43 -28.74 11.37
C GLN A 549 15.39 -27.91 10.52
N VAL A 550 15.87 -28.42 9.38
CA VAL A 550 16.83 -27.73 8.52
C VAL A 550 16.09 -27.02 7.38
N TRP A 551 16.41 -25.75 7.17
CA TRP A 551 15.76 -24.88 6.19
C TRP A 551 16.79 -24.04 5.44
N ASN A 552 16.73 -24.05 4.11
CA ASN A 552 17.43 -23.11 3.25
C ASN A 552 16.54 -21.89 3.06
N LEU A 553 16.97 -20.76 3.60
CA LEU A 553 16.28 -19.47 3.43
C LEU A 553 16.58 -18.87 2.05
N PRO A 554 15.72 -17.97 1.54
CA PRO A 554 16.05 -17.17 0.37
C PRO A 554 17.33 -16.36 0.62
N ALA A 555 18.14 -16.28 -0.43
CA ALA A 555 19.48 -15.66 -0.43
C ALA A 555 19.44 -14.16 -0.71
#